data_AF-A0A1I4QYY7-F1
#
_entry.id   AF-A0A1I4QYY7-F1
#
_cell.length_a   1.000
_cell.length_b   1.000
_cell.length_c   1.000
_cell.angle_alpha   90.00
_cell.angle_beta   90.00
_cell.angle_gamma   90.00
#
_symmetry.space_group_name_H-M   'P 1'
#
loop_
_entity.id
_entity.type
_entity.pdbx_description
1 polymer ?
#
loop_
_entity_poly.entity_id
_entity_poly.type
_entity_poly.pdbx_seq_one_letter_code
_entity_poly.pdbx_strand_id
1 'polypeptide(L)'
;MRAARLLRIGPAAAIGAVLATGTWWLAEGYRDAHVCLDALPALEERGDLVADHIQRSGSLGRVIEIGYLQIDDSGSRLGRLRCAFGDDLDGRRQLLGLEFGGRPLGEARLYVLERFWLEDEAAVQSGRARLRVEITPLGFLAAMIGRPHPALVGGLLCALLAAAMLAARRFAGGRRRD
;
A
#
# COMPACT_ATOMS: atom_id res chain seq x y z
N MET A 1 -2.16 -39.52 -30.15
CA MET A 1 -2.97 -38.28 -30.09
C MET A 1 -3.27 -37.88 -28.63
N ARG A 2 -2.36 -37.19 -27.94
CA ARG A 2 -2.61 -36.57 -26.61
C ARG A 2 -1.65 -35.39 -26.38
N ALA A 3 -1.89 -34.25 -27.02
CA ALA A 3 -1.06 -33.04 -26.83
C ALA A 3 -1.87 -31.72 -26.82
N ALA A 4 -3.20 -31.77 -26.70
CA ALA A 4 -4.05 -30.60 -26.86
C ALA A 4 -4.64 -30.03 -25.55
N ARG A 5 -4.42 -30.67 -24.39
CA ARG A 5 -5.01 -30.22 -23.11
C ARG A 5 -4.12 -29.32 -22.24
N LEU A 6 -2.81 -29.26 -22.49
CA LEU A 6 -1.88 -28.48 -21.67
C LEU A 6 -1.84 -26.98 -22.02
N LEU A 7 -2.29 -26.58 -23.22
CA LEU A 7 -2.20 -25.20 -23.70
C LEU A 7 -3.27 -24.23 -23.15
N ARG A 8 -4.22 -24.70 -22.33
CA ARG A 8 -5.27 -23.85 -21.71
C ARG A 8 -4.93 -23.35 -20.31
N ILE A 9 -3.88 -23.90 -19.67
CA ILE A 9 -3.60 -23.66 -18.24
C ILE A 9 -2.57 -22.53 -18.04
N GLY A 10 -1.66 -22.32 -18.99
CA GLY A 10 -0.63 -21.28 -18.93
C GLY A 10 -1.13 -19.85 -18.70
N PRO A 11 -2.12 -19.33 -19.46
CA PRO A 11 -2.57 -17.95 -19.28
C PRO A 11 -3.43 -17.77 -18.02
N ALA A 12 -4.22 -18.77 -17.62
CA ALA A 12 -5.03 -18.71 -16.40
C ALA A 12 -4.15 -18.72 -15.13
N ALA A 13 -3.10 -19.54 -15.12
CA ALA A 13 -2.13 -19.57 -14.02
C ALA A 13 -1.34 -18.26 -13.92
N ALA A 14 -0.96 -17.64 -15.04
CA ALA A 14 -0.28 -16.35 -15.06
C ALA A 14 -1.18 -15.21 -14.55
N ILE A 15 -2.45 -15.16 -14.96
CA ILE A 15 -3.42 -14.18 -14.46
C ILE A 15 -3.68 -14.41 -12.96
N GLY A 16 -3.83 -15.66 -12.52
CA GLY A 16 -3.99 -16.01 -11.11
C GLY A 16 -2.79 -15.60 -10.26
N ALA A 17 -1.56 -15.81 -10.75
CA ALA A 17 -0.34 -15.38 -10.08
C ALA A 17 -0.23 -13.85 -10.00
N VAL A 18 -0.53 -13.12 -11.08
CA VAL A 18 -0.52 -11.64 -11.10
C VAL A 18 -1.55 -11.08 -10.12
N LEU A 19 -2.76 -11.65 -10.08
CA LEU A 19 -3.80 -11.25 -9.13
C LEU A 19 -3.38 -11.56 -7.69
N ALA A 20 -2.85 -12.75 -7.41
CA ALA A 20 -2.39 -13.13 -6.07
C ALA A 20 -1.23 -12.23 -5.57
N THR A 21 -0.28 -11.90 -6.44
CA THR A 21 0.82 -10.98 -6.10
C THR A 21 0.34 -9.55 -5.88
N GLY A 22 -0.66 -9.10 -6.65
CA GLY A 22 -1.26 -7.78 -6.49
C GLY A 22 -2.06 -7.64 -5.20
N THR A 23 -2.82 -8.68 -4.81
CA THR A 23 -3.60 -8.67 -3.57
C THR A 23 -2.74 -8.70 -2.31
N TRP A 24 -1.60 -9.40 -2.35
CA TRP A 24 -0.65 -9.43 -1.23
C TRP A 24 -0.03 -8.05 -0.98
N TRP A 25 0.43 -7.38 -2.04
CA TRP A 25 0.99 -6.02 -1.96
C TRP A 25 -0.01 -4.98 -1.46
N LEU A 26 -1.27 -5.13 -1.86
CA LEU A 26 -2.37 -4.30 -1.37
C LEU A 26 -2.62 -4.53 0.12
N ALA A 27 -2.62 -5.79 0.57
CA ALA A 27 -2.82 -6.14 1.98
C ALA A 27 -1.69 -5.62 2.87
N GLU A 28 -0.43 -5.75 2.44
CA GLU A 28 0.72 -5.19 3.15
C GLU A 28 0.66 -3.67 3.23
N GLY A 29 0.41 -3.00 2.10
CA GLY A 29 0.27 -1.55 2.09
C GLY A 29 -0.84 -1.08 3.02
N TYR A 30 -1.99 -1.76 2.99
CA TYR A 30 -3.12 -1.44 3.85
C TYR A 30 -2.75 -1.53 5.33
N ARG A 31 -2.04 -2.59 5.74
CA ARG A 31 -1.55 -2.74 7.12
C ARG A 31 -0.57 -1.64 7.49
N ASP A 32 0.43 -1.37 6.65
CA ASP A 32 1.43 -0.31 6.88
C ASP A 32 0.77 1.07 7.04
N ALA A 33 -0.22 1.37 6.21
CA ALA A 33 -0.97 2.61 6.27
C ALA A 33 -1.74 2.78 7.58
N HIS A 34 -2.39 1.71 8.06
CA HIS A 34 -3.07 1.74 9.35
C HIS A 34 -2.12 1.90 10.52
N VAL A 35 -0.99 1.19 10.53
CA VAL A 35 0.04 1.38 11.56
C VAL A 35 0.53 2.84 11.57
N CYS A 36 0.71 3.43 10.39
CA CYS A 36 1.13 4.83 10.29
C CYS A 36 0.03 5.81 10.77
N LEU A 37 -1.24 5.54 10.47
CA LEU A 37 -2.38 6.33 10.99
C LEU A 37 -2.51 6.18 12.50
N ASP A 38 -2.36 4.98 13.04
CA ASP A 38 -2.47 4.69 14.47
C ASP A 38 -1.33 5.31 15.29
N ALA A 39 -0.17 5.53 14.67
CA ALA A 39 0.95 6.25 15.29
C ALA A 39 0.70 7.76 15.42
N LEU A 40 -0.12 8.35 14.54
CA LEU A 40 -0.28 9.80 14.47
C LEU A 40 -0.79 10.43 15.79
N PRO A 41 -1.84 9.91 16.45
CA PRO A 41 -2.32 10.50 17.71
C PRO A 41 -1.35 10.39 18.88
N ALA A 42 -0.37 9.47 18.82
CA ALA A 42 0.68 9.36 19.84
C ALA A 42 1.71 10.50 19.75
N LEU A 43 1.87 11.07 18.56
CA LEU A 43 2.86 12.11 18.27
C LEU A 43 2.27 13.51 18.44
N GLU A 44 0.95 13.63 18.35
CA GLU A 44 0.19 14.84 18.60
C GLU A 44 -0.52 14.76 19.95
N GLU A 45 0.04 15.41 20.96
CA GLU A 45 -0.45 15.34 22.34
C GLU A 45 -1.88 15.86 22.52
N ARG A 46 -2.34 16.76 21.65
CA ARG A 46 -3.63 17.46 21.79
C ARG A 46 -4.34 17.66 20.45
N GLY A 47 -5.62 18.01 20.54
CA GLY A 47 -6.47 18.34 19.41
C GLY A 47 -7.08 17.14 18.70
N ASP A 48 -8.07 17.46 17.88
CA ASP A 48 -8.64 16.57 16.87
C ASP A 48 -7.70 16.52 15.66
N LEU A 49 -7.66 15.37 15.00
CA LEU A 49 -6.80 15.10 13.86
C LEU A 49 -7.65 14.71 12.67
N VAL A 50 -7.41 15.33 11.52
CA VAL A 50 -8.06 14.98 10.26
C VAL A 50 -6.97 14.58 9.27
N ALA A 51 -6.85 13.28 9.00
CA ALA A 51 -5.99 12.79 7.93
C ALA A 51 -6.73 12.91 6.60
N ASP A 52 -6.24 13.81 5.73
CA ASP A 52 -6.86 14.15 4.45
C ASP A 52 -6.05 13.65 3.25
N HIS A 53 -4.78 13.28 3.47
CA HIS A 53 -3.87 12.82 2.43
C HIS A 53 -3.09 11.59 2.87
N ILE A 54 -2.99 10.60 2.00
CA ILE A 54 -2.08 9.46 2.15
C ILE A 54 -1.44 9.16 0.81
N GLN A 55 -0.13 8.88 0.83
CA GLN A 55 0.60 8.47 -0.35
C GLN A 55 1.73 7.52 0.02
N ARG A 56 2.02 6.56 -0.86
CA ARG A 56 3.28 5.81 -0.82
C ARG A 56 4.35 6.61 -1.56
N SER A 57 5.53 6.74 -0.98
CA SER A 57 6.63 7.45 -1.60
C SER A 57 7.06 6.75 -2.89
N GLY A 58 7.12 7.49 -3.99
CA GLY A 58 7.49 6.94 -5.30
C GLY A 58 8.97 6.58 -5.43
N SER A 59 9.86 7.19 -4.63
CA SER A 59 11.29 6.88 -4.59
C SER A 59 11.64 5.82 -3.55
N LEU A 60 10.82 5.67 -2.51
CA LEU A 60 11.01 4.72 -1.42
C LEU A 60 9.70 3.96 -1.21
N GLY A 61 9.47 2.89 -1.98
CA GLY A 61 8.20 2.14 -1.99
C GLY A 61 7.77 1.53 -0.65
N ARG A 62 8.63 1.60 0.38
CA ARG A 62 8.36 1.17 1.76
C ARG A 62 8.07 2.33 2.72
N VAL A 63 7.89 3.54 2.20
CA VAL A 63 7.56 4.74 2.99
C VAL A 63 6.13 5.17 2.68
N ILE A 64 5.32 5.30 3.73
CA ILE A 64 3.99 5.90 3.68
C ILE A 64 4.09 7.32 4.22
N GLU A 65 3.47 8.28 3.54
CA GLU A 65 3.36 9.66 3.97
C GLU A 65 1.88 9.99 4.18
N ILE A 66 1.60 10.62 5.32
CA ILE A 66 0.28 11.09 5.73
C ILE A 66 0.35 12.61 5.87
N GLY A 67 -0.52 13.30 5.13
CA GLY A 67 -0.87 14.69 5.39
C GLY A 67 -2.08 14.74 6.32
N TYR A 68 -2.04 15.66 7.27
CA TYR A 68 -3.14 15.82 8.23
C TYR A 68 -3.28 17.27 8.69
N LEU A 69 -4.46 17.57 9.22
CA LEU A 69 -4.79 18.80 9.91
C LEU A 69 -4.98 18.50 11.40
N GLN A 70 -4.25 19.20 12.26
CA GLN A 70 -4.51 19.23 13.68
C GLN A 70 -5.40 20.43 14.00
N ILE A 71 -6.43 20.21 14.82
CA ILE A 71 -7.39 21.23 15.24
C ILE A 71 -7.43 21.24 16.77
N ASP A 72 -7.02 22.34 17.38
CA ASP A 72 -7.05 22.53 18.83
C ASP A 72 -7.48 23.96 19.21
N ASP A 73 -7.42 24.28 20.50
CA ASP A 73 -7.81 25.60 21.02
C ASP A 73 -6.93 26.74 20.49
N SER A 74 -5.73 26.44 19.97
CA SER A 74 -4.80 27.41 19.38
C SER A 74 -5.03 27.62 17.88
N GLY A 75 -5.90 26.81 17.27
CA GLY A 75 -6.31 26.93 15.88
C GLY A 75 -6.07 25.65 15.10
N SER A 76 -5.71 25.82 13.82
CA SER A 76 -5.54 24.73 12.88
C SER A 76 -4.14 24.72 12.30
N ARG A 77 -3.48 23.55 12.33
CA ARG A 77 -2.11 23.38 11.88
C ARG A 77 -1.99 22.20 10.93
N LEU A 78 -1.40 22.45 9.76
CA LEU A 78 -1.02 21.38 8.83
C LEU A 78 0.19 20.62 9.36
N GLY A 79 0.10 19.30 9.29
CA GLY A 79 1.14 18.38 9.71
C GLY A 79 1.45 17.34 8.65
N ARG A 80 2.62 16.71 8.83
CA ARG A 80 3.08 15.61 7.98
C ARG A 80 3.76 14.55 8.82
N LEU A 81 3.38 13.31 8.55
CA LEU A 81 3.95 12.11 9.14
C LEU A 81 4.48 11.22 8.01
N ARG A 82 5.68 10.67 8.17
CA ARG A 82 6.21 9.64 7.26
C ARG A 82 6.65 8.43 8.05
N CYS A 83 6.20 7.25 7.64
CA CYS A 83 6.53 5.99 8.28
C CYS A 83 7.29 5.12 7.29
N ALA A 84 8.46 4.64 7.70
CA ALA A 84 9.29 3.71 6.93
C ALA A 84 9.10 2.29 7.48
N PHE A 85 8.85 1.34 6.58
CA PHE A 85 8.59 -0.04 6.94
C PHE A 85 9.63 -0.98 6.33
N GLY A 86 9.85 -2.10 6.98
CA GLY A 86 10.72 -3.15 6.48
C GLY A 86 10.31 -4.49 7.03
N ASP A 87 11.15 -5.48 6.77
CA ASP A 87 10.89 -6.87 7.13
C ASP A 87 11.78 -7.21 8.32
N ASP A 88 11.22 -7.80 9.37
CA ASP A 88 11.96 -8.31 10.52
C ASP A 88 12.70 -9.62 10.16
N LEU A 89 13.41 -10.21 11.12
CA LEU A 89 14.13 -11.46 10.92
C LEU A 89 13.21 -12.65 10.62
N ASP A 90 11.94 -12.58 11.02
CA ASP A 90 10.91 -13.57 10.75
C ASP A 90 10.13 -13.27 9.45
N GLY A 91 10.54 -12.23 8.72
CA GLY A 91 9.88 -11.76 7.49
C GLY A 91 8.56 -11.03 7.73
N ARG A 92 8.24 -10.65 8.96
CA ARG A 92 7.06 -9.83 9.28
C ARG A 92 7.34 -8.37 9.00
N ARG A 93 6.34 -7.66 8.46
CA ARG A 93 6.40 -6.22 8.26
C ARG A 93 6.44 -5.49 9.60
N GLN A 94 7.44 -4.65 9.81
CA GLN A 94 7.60 -3.81 10.99
C GLN A 94 7.89 -2.35 10.63
N LEU A 95 7.53 -1.45 11.53
CA LEU A 95 7.93 -0.04 11.48
C LEU A 95 9.44 0.03 11.76
N LEU A 96 10.20 0.72 10.91
CA LEU A 96 11.65 0.89 11.04
C LEU A 96 12.05 2.30 11.44
N GLY A 97 11.17 3.26 11.16
CA GLY A 97 11.48 4.66 11.36
C GLY A 97 10.28 5.54 11.07
N LEU A 98 10.31 6.72 11.67
CA LEU A 98 9.22 7.67 11.57
C LEU A 98 9.81 9.08 11.47
N GLU A 99 9.24 9.92 10.61
CA GLU A 99 9.57 11.33 10.49
C GLU A 99 8.33 12.15 10.84
N PHE A 100 8.46 13.02 11.84
CA PHE A 100 7.38 13.86 12.35
C PHE A 100 7.79 15.32 12.34
N GLY A 101 7.00 16.16 11.65
CA GLY A 101 7.35 17.57 11.46
C GLY A 101 8.69 17.78 10.74
N GLY A 102 9.00 16.90 9.79
CA GLY A 102 10.24 16.94 9.00
C GLY A 102 11.50 16.46 9.74
N ARG A 103 11.36 15.87 10.94
CA ARG A 103 12.49 15.36 11.73
C ARG A 103 12.34 13.87 12.01
N PRO A 104 13.40 13.06 11.85
CA PRO A 104 13.36 11.66 12.22
C PRO A 104 13.14 11.52 13.72
N LEU A 105 12.29 10.57 14.10
CA LEU A 105 12.07 10.16 15.46
C LEU A 105 13.27 9.32 15.91
N GLY A 106 13.86 9.64 17.07
CA GLY A 106 14.98 8.86 17.60
C GLY A 106 14.55 7.46 18.03
N GLU A 107 15.48 6.50 17.98
CA GLU A 107 15.23 5.07 18.23
C GLU A 107 14.52 4.81 19.57
N ALA A 108 14.92 5.50 20.65
CA ALA A 108 14.26 5.34 21.95
C ALA A 108 12.79 5.78 21.94
N ARG A 109 12.45 6.84 21.22
CA ARG A 109 11.06 7.30 21.08
C ARG A 109 10.26 6.38 20.17
N LEU A 110 10.87 5.87 19.12
CA LEU A 110 10.27 4.86 18.25
C LEU A 110 9.96 3.58 19.04
N TYR A 111 10.90 3.09 19.84
CA TYR A 111 10.70 1.93 20.72
C TYR A 111 9.54 2.14 21.70
N VAL A 112 9.46 3.32 22.33
CA VAL A 112 8.35 3.63 23.25
C VAL A 112 7.01 3.67 22.50
N LEU A 113 6.98 4.28 21.32
CA LEU A 113 5.79 4.31 20.47
C LEU A 113 5.34 2.90 20.09
N GLU A 114 6.26 2.04 19.65
CA GLU A 114 5.92 0.67 19.29
C GLU A 114 5.39 -0.11 20.48
N ARG A 115 6.14 -0.11 21.59
CA ARG A 115 5.85 -0.97 22.74
C ARG A 115 4.66 -0.54 23.60
N PHE A 116 4.46 0.77 23.76
CA PHE A 116 3.46 1.30 24.71
C PHE A 116 2.27 1.96 24.04
N TRP A 117 2.33 2.19 22.72
CA TRP A 117 1.21 2.72 21.98
C TRP A 117 0.70 1.73 20.95
N LEU A 118 1.52 1.34 19.98
CA LEU A 118 1.06 0.49 18.86
C LEU A 118 0.73 -0.94 19.28
N GLU A 119 1.40 -1.47 20.31
CA GLU A 119 1.09 -2.79 20.89
C GLU A 119 -0.02 -2.76 21.96
N ASP A 120 -0.47 -1.59 22.41
CA ASP A 120 -1.57 -1.44 23.37
C ASP A 120 -2.88 -1.07 22.63
N GLU A 121 -3.77 -2.05 22.47
CA GLU A 121 -5.05 -1.85 21.80
C GLU A 121 -5.89 -0.72 22.43
N ALA A 122 -5.85 -0.56 23.77
CA ALA A 122 -6.62 0.49 24.44
C ALA A 122 -6.06 1.88 24.12
N ALA A 123 -4.73 2.01 24.07
CA ALA A 123 -4.07 3.24 23.67
C ALA A 123 -4.41 3.62 22.22
N VAL A 124 -4.32 2.65 21.29
CA VAL A 124 -4.68 2.86 19.88
C VAL A 124 -6.14 3.30 19.74
N GLN A 125 -7.08 2.62 20.40
CA GLN A 125 -8.50 2.98 20.32
C GLN A 125 -8.78 4.36 20.90
N SER A 126 -8.12 4.73 22.00
CA SER A 126 -8.21 6.08 22.55
C SER A 126 -7.68 7.13 21.57
N GLY A 127 -6.59 6.83 20.85
CA GLY A 127 -6.06 7.70 19.80
C GLY A 127 -7.02 7.86 18.63
N ARG A 128 -7.62 6.75 18.16
CA ARG A 128 -8.58 6.74 17.05
C ARG A 128 -9.82 7.58 17.32
N ALA A 129 -10.25 7.72 18.58
CA ALA A 129 -11.35 8.61 18.94
C ALA A 129 -11.10 10.09 18.54
N ARG A 130 -9.83 10.50 18.43
CA ARG A 130 -9.41 11.84 18.02
C ARG A 130 -9.06 11.94 16.53
N LEU A 131 -8.95 10.81 15.82
CA LEU A 131 -8.51 10.76 14.42
C LEU A 131 -9.69 10.50 13.48
N ARG A 132 -9.95 11.46 12.59
CA ARG A 132 -10.86 11.32 11.46
C ARG A 132 -10.04 11.07 10.20
N VAL A 133 -10.43 10.07 9.42
CA VAL A 133 -9.78 9.75 8.14
C VAL A 133 -10.73 10.17 7.02
N GLU A 134 -10.42 11.28 6.36
CA GLU A 134 -11.21 11.88 5.27
C GLU A 134 -10.62 11.56 3.89
N ILE A 135 -9.98 10.39 3.79
CA ILE A 135 -9.37 9.91 2.55
C ILE A 135 -10.40 9.08 1.80
N THR A 136 -10.66 9.45 0.54
CA THR A 136 -11.57 8.65 -0.30
C THR A 136 -11.06 7.21 -0.47
N PRO A 137 -11.93 6.20 -0.57
CA PRO A 137 -11.51 4.81 -0.77
C PRO A 137 -10.60 4.62 -1.99
N LEU A 138 -10.87 5.37 -3.07
CA LEU A 138 -10.06 5.39 -4.28
C LEU A 138 -8.67 6.02 -4.04
N GLY A 139 -8.60 7.12 -3.29
CA GLY A 139 -7.34 7.75 -2.90
C GLY A 139 -6.47 6.82 -2.05
N PHE A 140 -7.10 6.13 -1.10
CA PHE A 140 -6.42 5.14 -0.27
C PHE A 140 -5.87 3.97 -1.11
N LEU A 141 -6.68 3.41 -2.01
CA LEU A 141 -6.24 2.35 -2.92
C LEU A 141 -5.09 2.81 -3.83
N ALA A 142 -5.19 4.00 -4.40
CA ALA A 142 -4.13 4.57 -5.24
C ALA A 142 -2.82 4.73 -4.47
N ALA A 143 -2.89 5.12 -3.20
CA ALA A 143 -1.72 5.20 -2.32
C ALA A 143 -1.09 3.83 -2.06
N MET A 144 -1.89 2.76 -1.87
CA MET A 144 -1.38 1.41 -1.60
C MET A 144 -0.73 0.76 -2.84
N ILE A 145 -1.34 0.95 -4.01
CA ILE A 145 -0.78 0.46 -5.27
C ILE A 145 0.53 1.19 -5.58
N GLY A 146 0.65 2.45 -5.16
CA GLY A 146 1.74 3.32 -5.58
C GLY A 146 1.65 3.63 -7.08
N ARG A 147 2.66 4.32 -7.62
CA ARG A 147 2.75 4.47 -9.09
C ARG A 147 3.15 3.12 -9.68
N PRO A 148 2.38 2.56 -10.64
CA PRO A 148 2.74 1.30 -11.26
C PRO A 148 4.12 1.44 -11.92
N HIS A 149 5.03 0.50 -11.63
CA HIS A 149 6.36 0.52 -12.22
C HIS A 149 6.19 0.44 -13.76
N PRO A 150 6.80 1.33 -14.56
CA PRO A 150 6.63 1.34 -16.01
C PRO A 150 6.95 -0.02 -16.67
N ALA A 151 7.86 -0.79 -16.07
CA ALA A 151 8.17 -2.16 -16.51
C ALA A 151 6.99 -3.13 -16.36
N LEU A 152 6.17 -3.02 -15.31
CA LEU A 152 4.96 -3.84 -15.13
C LEU A 152 3.87 -3.45 -16.13
N VAL A 153 3.71 -2.16 -16.40
CA VAL A 153 2.78 -1.66 -17.42
C VAL A 153 3.19 -2.17 -18.81
N GLY A 154 4.48 -2.07 -19.13
CA GLY A 154 5.05 -2.62 -20.37
C GLY A 154 4.87 -4.13 -20.48
N GLY A 155 5.15 -4.88 -19.41
CA GLY A 155 4.97 -6.33 -19.37
C GLY A 155 3.52 -6.76 -19.56
N LEU A 156 2.57 -6.07 -18.92
CA LEU A 156 1.13 -6.32 -19.09
C LEU A 156 0.67 -6.03 -20.52
N LEU A 157 1.13 -4.92 -21.12
CA LEU A 157 0.86 -4.58 -22.52
C LEU A 157 1.42 -5.64 -23.47
N CYS A 158 2.66 -6.08 -23.27
CA CYS A 158 3.26 -7.15 -24.07
C CYS A 158 2.50 -8.47 -23.93
N ALA A 159 2.06 -8.83 -22.72
CA ALA A 159 1.27 -10.04 -22.48
C ALA A 159 -0.11 -9.96 -23.16
N LEU A 160 -0.79 -8.82 -23.09
CA LEU A 160 -2.06 -8.57 -23.78
C LEU A 160 -1.91 -8.64 -25.31
N LEU A 161 -0.84 -8.04 -25.84
CA LEU A 161 -0.53 -8.10 -27.28
C LEU A 161 -0.22 -9.52 -27.74
N ALA A 162 0.56 -10.28 -26.96
CA ALA A 162 0.86 -11.68 -27.25
C ALA A 162 -0.42 -12.55 -27.22
N ALA A 163 -1.30 -12.35 -26.23
CA ALA A 163 -2.57 -13.03 -26.14
C ALA A 163 -3.50 -12.68 -27.32
N ALA A 164 -3.56 -11.40 -27.72
CA ALA A 164 -4.33 -10.95 -28.87
C ALA A 164 -3.81 -11.55 -30.17
N MET A 165 -2.48 -11.61 -30.37
CA MET A 165 -1.89 -12.25 -31.55
C MET A 165 -2.16 -13.77 -31.60
N LEU A 166 -2.08 -14.47 -30.46
CA LEU A 166 -2.41 -15.88 -30.37
C LEU A 166 -3.90 -16.15 -30.68
N ALA A 167 -4.80 -15.28 -30.22
CA ALA A 167 -6.23 -15.36 -30.52
C ALA A 167 -6.50 -15.09 -32.01
N ALA A 168 -5.89 -14.05 -32.60
CA ALA A 168 -6.04 -13.72 -34.02
C ALA A 168 -5.55 -14.85 -34.94
N ARG A 169 -4.42 -15.49 -34.59
CA ARG A 169 -3.85 -16.61 -35.35
C ARG A 169 -4.75 -17.86 -35.31
N ARG A 170 -5.47 -18.07 -34.20
CA ARG A 170 -6.47 -19.14 -34.05
C ARG A 170 -7.70 -18.92 -34.93
N PHE A 171 -8.13 -17.67 -35.12
CA PHE A 171 -9.24 -17.33 -36.01
C PHE A 171 -8.85 -17.34 -37.49
N ALA A 172 -7.62 -16.92 -37.83
CA ALA A 172 -7.12 -16.93 -39.21
C ALA A 172 -6.86 -18.35 -39.74
N GLY A 173 -6.39 -19.29 -38.88
CA GLY A 173 -6.16 -20.68 -39.27
C GLY A 173 -7.42 -21.52 -39.48
N GLY A 174 -8.57 -21.08 -38.98
CA GLY A 174 -9.86 -21.76 -39.16
C GLY A 174 -10.55 -21.48 -40.49
N ARG A 175 -10.10 -20.47 -41.25
CA ARG A 175 -10.75 -19.99 -42.48
C ARG A 175 -10.10 -20.54 -43.77
N ARG A 176 -9.27 -21.59 -43.68
CA ARG A 176 -8.51 -22.18 -44.80
C ARG A 176 -8.84 -23.66 -45.05
N ARG A 177 -10.03 -24.09 -44.65
CA ARG A 177 -10.67 -25.34 -45.03
C ARG A 177 -12.11 -24.98 -45.38
N ASP A 178 -12.31 -24.55 -46.61
CA ASP A 178 -13.47 -24.80 -47.46
C ASP A 178 -13.09 -24.36 -48.88
#